data_AF-A0A660VWV8-F1
#
_entry.id   AF-A0A660VWV8-F1
#
_cell.length_a   1.000
_cell.length_b   1.000
_cell.length_c   1.000
_cell.angle_alpha   90.00
_cell.angle_beta   90.00
_cell.angle_gamma   90.00
#
_symmetry.space_group_name_H-M   'P 1'
#
loop_
_entity.id
_entity.type
_entity.pdbx_description
1 polymer ?
#
loop_
_entity_poly.entity_id
_entity_poly.type
_entity_poly.pdbx_seq_one_letter_code
_entity_poly.pdbx_strand_id
1 'polypeptide(L)'
;MGAALFGVSLAAYLLSGAAFLAALVSGRKRLDAAGFALQGVGLAAGALGFALAWRETGYPPMRNLFESLTLMAHLLVGWHLLQVRIRRFEAFGPLSGFAGGLLLAWASTTGGPAEYTLPAL
;
A
#
# COMPACT_ATOMS: atom_id res chain seq x y z
N MET A 1 5.66 4.58 -11.19
CA MET A 1 4.29 4.06 -10.96
C MET A 1 3.28 5.09 -11.47
N GLY A 2 2.23 4.67 -12.18
CA GLY A 2 1.20 5.60 -12.66
C GLY A 2 0.48 6.32 -11.50
N ALA A 3 0.30 7.64 -11.61
CA ALA A 3 -0.28 8.47 -10.55
C ALA A 3 -1.66 8.01 -10.08
N ALA A 4 -2.49 7.51 -11.00
CA ALA A 4 -3.80 6.96 -10.68
C ALA A 4 -3.71 5.69 -9.82
N LEU A 5 -2.81 4.75 -10.15
CA LEU A 5 -2.62 3.51 -9.39
C LEU A 5 -2.07 3.80 -7.99
N PHE A 6 -1.14 4.76 -7.89
CA PHE A 6 -0.66 5.25 -6.59
C PHE A 6 -1.79 5.82 -5.74
N GLY A 7 -2.63 6.69 -6.32
CA GLY A 7 -3.78 7.27 -5.62
C GLY A 7 -4.77 6.23 -5.13
N VAL A 8 -5.04 5.19 -5.94
CA VAL A 8 -5.88 4.05 -5.54
C VAL A 8 -5.26 3.29 -4.36
N SER A 9 -3.97 2.95 -4.41
CA SER A 9 -3.29 2.27 -3.30
C SER A 9 -3.32 3.08 -2.01
N LEU A 10 -3.03 4.38 -2.10
CA LEU A 10 -3.06 5.29 -0.95
C LEU A 10 -4.46 5.36 -0.31
N ALA A 11 -5.48 5.63 -1.12
CA ALA A 11 -6.85 5.72 -0.63
C ALA A 11 -7.31 4.39 -0.03
N ALA A 12 -7.02 3.27 -0.70
CA ALA A 12 -7.39 1.95 -0.24
C ALA A 12 -6.74 1.60 1.11
N TYR A 13 -5.46 1.90 1.31
CA TYR A 13 -4.78 1.63 2.58
C TYR A 13 -5.34 2.47 3.73
N LEU A 14 -5.54 3.78 3.53
CA LEU A 14 -6.15 4.64 4.55
C LEU A 14 -7.58 4.22 4.91
N LEU A 15 -8.41 3.95 3.89
CA LEU A 15 -9.78 3.47 4.10
C LEU A 15 -9.79 2.09 4.76
N SER A 16 -8.82 1.22 4.47
CA SER A 16 -8.72 -0.07 5.15
C SER A 16 -8.41 0.10 6.63
N GLY A 17 -7.50 1.01 7.00
CA GLY A 17 -7.17 1.31 8.39
C GLY A 17 -8.40 1.81 9.15
N ALA A 18 -9.16 2.74 8.54
CA ALA A 18 -10.41 3.24 9.09
C ALA A 18 -11.49 2.14 9.22
N ALA A 19 -11.62 1.27 8.21
CA ALA A 19 -12.58 0.17 8.22
C ALA A 19 -12.25 -0.85 9.32
N PHE A 20 -10.98 -1.23 9.47
CA PHE A 20 -10.55 -2.11 10.55
C PHE A 20 -10.72 -1.47 11.93
N LEU A 21 -10.42 -0.18 12.07
CA LEU A 21 -10.61 0.52 13.34
C LEU A 21 -12.10 0.56 13.72
N ALA A 22 -12.97 0.87 12.75
CA ALA A 22 -14.41 0.83 12.95
C ALA A 22 -14.91 -0.60 13.24
N ALA A 23 -14.32 -1.62 12.62
CA ALA A 23 -14.62 -3.03 12.92
C ALA A 23 -14.24 -3.40 14.35
N LEU A 24 -13.08 -2.95 14.82
CA LEU A 24 -12.59 -3.18 16.18
C LEU A 24 -13.52 -2.55 17.23
N VAL A 25 -13.98 -1.32 16.99
CA VAL A 25 -14.88 -0.60 17.91
C VAL A 25 -16.30 -1.16 17.89
N SER A 26 -16.80 -1.55 16.70
CA SER A 26 -18.21 -1.97 16.54
C SER A 26 -18.44 -3.47 16.58
N GLY A 27 -17.40 -4.30 16.56
CA GLY A 27 -17.48 -5.76 16.43
C GLY A 27 -18.07 -6.25 15.09
N ARG A 28 -18.26 -5.36 14.11
CA ARG A 28 -18.95 -5.70 12.84
C ARG A 28 -18.01 -6.41 11.87
N LYS A 29 -18.21 -7.72 11.71
CA LYS A 29 -17.47 -8.58 10.76
C LYS A 29 -17.46 -8.07 9.31
N ARG A 30 -18.51 -7.35 8.88
CA ARG A 30 -18.57 -6.76 7.52
C ARG A 30 -17.51 -5.68 7.29
N LEU A 31 -17.22 -4.87 8.31
CA LEU A 31 -16.21 -3.81 8.22
C LEU A 31 -14.80 -4.39 8.17
N ASP A 32 -14.58 -5.48 8.90
CA ASP A 32 -13.32 -6.23 8.84
C ASP A 32 -13.10 -6.86 7.45
N ALA A 33 -14.13 -7.50 6.87
CA ALA A 33 -14.07 -8.01 5.50
C ALA A 33 -13.82 -6.89 4.47
N ALA A 34 -14.44 -5.71 4.66
CA ALA A 34 -14.19 -4.55 3.81
C ALA A 34 -12.74 -4.05 3.94
N GLY A 35 -12.17 -4.04 5.16
CA GLY A 35 -10.76 -3.72 5.39
C GLY A 35 -9.82 -4.64 4.62
N PHE A 36 -10.07 -5.95 4.65
CA PHE A 36 -9.30 -6.92 3.88
C PHE A 36 -9.42 -6.72 2.37
N ALA A 37 -10.65 -6.48 1.88
CA ALA A 37 -10.88 -6.20 0.46
C ALA A 37 -10.13 -4.94 0.00
N LEU A 38 -10.17 -3.87 0.80
CA LEU A 38 -9.44 -2.63 0.51
C LEU A 38 -7.93 -2.83 0.51
N GLN A 39 -7.36 -3.56 1.47
CA GLN A 39 -5.93 -3.90 1.44
C GLN A 39 -5.56 -4.70 0.19
N GLY A 40 -6.39 -5.67 -0.21
CA GLY A 40 -6.20 -6.43 -1.44
C GLY A 40 -6.22 -5.56 -2.69
N VAL A 41 -7.20 -4.65 -2.80
CA VAL A 41 -7.29 -3.67 -3.91
C VAL A 41 -6.06 -2.78 -3.96
N GLY A 42 -5.64 -2.22 -2.82
CA GLY A 42 -4.47 -1.34 -2.76
C GLY A 42 -3.18 -2.08 -3.14
N LEU A 43 -3.02 -3.33 -2.68
CA LEU A 43 -1.87 -4.17 -3.01
C LEU A 43 -1.84 -4.52 -4.51
N ALA A 44 -2.98 -4.89 -5.10
CA ALA A 44 -3.08 -5.21 -6.52
C ALA A 44 -2.78 -3.98 -7.40
N ALA A 45 -3.33 -2.82 -7.04
CA ALA A 45 -3.10 -1.57 -7.77
C ALA A 45 -1.61 -1.17 -7.79
N GLY A 46 -0.93 -1.29 -6.66
CA GLY A 46 0.50 -0.94 -6.61
C GLY A 46 1.41 -2.00 -7.20
N ALA A 47 1.08 -3.29 -7.08
CA ALA A 47 1.80 -4.34 -7.80
C ALA A 47 1.72 -4.14 -9.32
N LEU A 48 0.53 -3.78 -9.84
CA LEU A 48 0.36 -3.40 -11.24
C LEU A 48 1.15 -2.13 -11.58
N GLY A 49 1.12 -1.13 -10.69
CA GLY A 49 1.86 0.12 -10.87
C GLY A 49 3.38 -0.06 -10.90
N PHE A 50 3.90 -1.01 -10.13
CA PHE A 50 5.30 -1.42 -10.17
C PHE A 50 5.64 -2.21 -11.43
N ALA A 51 4.78 -3.15 -11.84
CA ALA A 51 5.00 -3.94 -13.06
C ALA A 51 5.04 -3.05 -14.31
N LEU A 52 4.16 -2.05 -14.40
CA LEU A 52 4.16 -1.06 -15.49
C LEU A 52 5.43 -0.19 -15.45
N ALA A 53 5.79 0.33 -14.28
CA ALA A 53 7.00 1.15 -14.15
C ALA A 53 8.28 0.36 -14.49
N TRP A 54 8.36 -0.91 -14.09
CA TRP A 54 9.48 -1.77 -14.45
C TRP A 54 9.52 -2.00 -15.97
N ARG A 55 8.38 -2.31 -16.58
CA ARG A 55 8.30 -2.50 -18.03
C ARG A 55 8.73 -1.24 -18.81
N GLU A 56 8.35 -0.06 -18.34
CA GLU A 56 8.65 1.23 -19.00
C GLU A 56 10.10 1.66 -18.82
N THR A 57 10.68 1.45 -17.63
CA THR A 57 12.04 1.91 -17.32
C THR A 57 13.12 0.86 -17.59
N GLY A 58 12.76 -0.42 -17.68
CA GLY A 58 13.70 -1.54 -17.82
C GLY A 58 14.40 -1.95 -16.51
N TYR A 59 14.12 -1.27 -15.40
CA TYR A 59 14.76 -1.52 -14.10
C TYR A 59 13.74 -1.83 -13.00
N PRO A 60 14.11 -2.63 -11.98
CA PRO A 60 13.23 -2.87 -10.85
C PRO A 60 12.99 -1.59 -10.04
N PRO A 61 11.78 -1.40 -9.48
CA PRO A 61 11.37 -0.15 -8.84
C PRO A 61 11.88 -0.05 -7.40
N MET A 62 13.17 0.24 -7.25
CA MET A 62 13.86 0.52 -5.99
C MET A 62 14.95 1.58 -6.15
N ARG A 63 14.79 2.50 -7.11
CA ARG A 63 15.86 3.43 -7.52
C ARG A 63 15.94 4.68 -6.65
N ASN A 64 14.84 5.06 -6.02
CA ASN A 64 14.76 6.26 -5.19
C ASN A 64 13.95 6.00 -3.90
N LEU A 65 13.92 7.02 -3.05
CA LEU A 65 13.24 6.95 -1.77
C LEU A 65 11.72 6.75 -1.94
N PHE A 66 11.10 7.42 -2.93
CA PHE A 66 9.68 7.26 -3.25
C PHE A 66 9.32 5.79 -3.52
N GLU A 67 10.09 5.13 -4.39
CA GLU A 67 9.87 3.73 -4.74
C GLU A 67 10.11 2.79 -3.57
N SER A 68 11.16 3.06 -2.78
CA SER A 68 11.51 2.28 -1.60
C SER A 68 10.41 2.35 -0.53
N LEU A 69 9.88 3.56 -0.24
CA LEU A 69 8.78 3.77 0.69
C LEU A 69 7.49 3.14 0.18
N THR A 70 7.23 3.25 -1.13
CA THR A 70 6.08 2.61 -1.76
C THR A 70 6.17 1.10 -1.61
N LEU A 71 7.32 0.50 -1.89
CA LEU A 71 7.53 -0.95 -1.78
C LEU A 71 7.38 -1.39 -0.32
N MET A 72 7.96 -0.65 0.63
CA MET A 72 7.82 -0.92 2.06
C MET A 72 6.36 -0.93 2.51
N ALA A 73 5.55 0.04 2.05
CA ALA A 73 4.12 0.07 2.35
C ALA A 73 3.39 -1.20 1.87
N HIS A 74 3.71 -1.65 0.65
CA HIS A 74 3.11 -2.85 0.06
C HIS A 74 3.56 -4.12 0.77
N LEU A 75 4.84 -4.21 1.16
CA LEU A 75 5.37 -5.34 1.92
C LEU A 75 4.72 -5.43 3.31
N LEU A 76 4.52 -4.30 3.98
CA LEU A 76 3.88 -4.23 5.29
C LEU A 76 2.42 -4.71 5.22
N VAL A 77 1.65 -4.24 4.23
CA VAL A 77 0.26 -4.67 4.02
C VAL A 77 0.20 -6.13 3.55
N GLY A 78 1.07 -6.53 2.62
CA GLY A 78 1.16 -7.92 2.15
C GLY A 78 1.52 -8.90 3.25
N TRP A 79 2.45 -8.51 4.14
CA TRP A 79 2.79 -9.26 5.33
C TRP A 79 1.60 -9.43 6.26
N HIS A 80 0.81 -8.39 6.50
CA HIS A 80 -0.42 -8.51 7.29
C HIS A 80 -1.42 -9.49 6.66
N LEU A 81 -1.68 -9.37 5.36
CA LEU A 81 -2.58 -10.29 4.64
C LEU A 81 -2.12 -11.75 4.72
N LEU A 82 -0.80 -11.98 4.65
CA LEU A 82 -0.21 -13.30 4.84
C LEU A 82 -0.36 -13.79 6.29
N GLN A 83 -0.05 -12.93 7.27
CA GLN A 83 -0.14 -13.27 8.69
C GLN A 83 -1.55 -13.68 9.09
N VAL A 84 -2.58 -13.02 8.58
CA VAL A 84 -3.98 -13.37 8.88
C VAL A 84 -4.34 -14.79 8.45
N ARG A 85 -3.64 -15.37 7.46
CA ARG A 85 -3.80 -16.79 7.08
C ARG A 85 -3.19 -17.75 8.10
N ILE A 86 -2.21 -17.29 8.89
CA ILE A 86 -1.49 -18.09 9.88
C ILE A 86 -2.08 -17.86 11.28
N ARG A 87 -2.14 -16.60 11.73
CA ARG A 87 -2.68 -16.15 13.02
C ARG A 87 -3.36 -14.81 12.88
N ARG A 88 -4.59 -14.73 13.35
CA ARG A 88 -5.39 -13.50 13.29
C ARG A 88 -5.17 -12.66 14.54
N PHE A 89 -4.53 -11.51 14.38
CA PHE A 89 -4.37 -10.48 15.41
C PHE A 89 -5.25 -9.28 15.05
N GLU A 90 -6.28 -9.01 15.86
CA GLU A 90 -7.31 -8.01 15.53
C GLU A 90 -6.75 -6.58 15.42
N ALA A 91 -5.77 -6.22 16.24
CA ALA A 91 -5.14 -4.90 16.22
C ALA A 91 -4.19 -4.67 15.03
N PHE A 92 -3.83 -5.71 14.29
CA PHE A 92 -2.87 -5.61 13.19
C PHE A 92 -3.49 -5.04 11.89
N GLY A 93 -4.81 -5.16 11.73
CA GLY A 93 -5.54 -4.60 10.60
C GLY A 93 -5.45 -3.07 10.53
N PRO A 94 -5.87 -2.33 11.57
CA PRO A 94 -5.76 -0.87 11.58
C PRO A 94 -4.32 -0.40 11.44
N LEU A 95 -3.40 -1.05 12.17
CA LEU A 95 -1.98 -0.71 12.13
C LEU A 95 -1.40 -0.85 10.74
N SER A 96 -1.66 -1.97 10.05
CA SER A 96 -1.14 -2.19 8.71
C SER A 96 -1.73 -1.25 7.67
N GLY A 97 -3.04 -0.99 7.73
CA GLY A 97 -3.71 -0.04 6.84
C GLY A 97 -3.19 1.39 7.01
N PHE A 98 -3.12 1.90 8.24
CA PHE A 98 -2.62 3.25 8.49
C PHE A 98 -1.12 3.38 8.26
N ALA A 99 -0.29 2.43 8.70
CA ALA A 99 1.14 2.47 8.45
C ALA A 99 1.45 2.43 6.95
N GLY A 100 0.78 1.55 6.19
CA GLY A 100 0.91 1.50 4.74
C GLY A 100 0.45 2.80 4.07
N GLY A 101 -0.72 3.33 4.46
CA GLY A 101 -1.24 4.59 3.93
C GLY A 101 -0.36 5.80 4.25
N LEU A 102 0.16 5.90 5.48
CA LEU A 102 1.06 6.97 5.90
C LEU A 102 2.43 6.88 5.21
N LEU A 103 2.95 5.67 4.98
CA LEU A 103 4.16 5.48 4.19
C LEU A 103 3.96 5.94 2.74
N LEU A 104 2.81 5.64 2.14
CA LEU A 104 2.50 6.17 0.80
C LEU A 104 2.32 7.69 0.82
N ALA A 105 1.62 8.25 1.82
CA ALA A 105 1.49 9.69 1.97
C ALA A 105 2.87 10.36 2.09
N TRP A 106 3.79 9.78 2.87
CA TRP A 106 5.16 10.28 2.99
C TRP A 106 5.95 10.09 1.69
N ALA A 107 5.82 8.94 1.02
CA ALA A 107 6.44 8.72 -0.28
C ALA A 107 6.09 9.89 -1.23
N SER A 108 4.81 10.28 -1.28
CA SER A 108 4.33 11.38 -2.13
C SER A 108 5.00 12.74 -1.88
N THR A 109 5.60 12.96 -0.71
CA THR A 109 6.33 14.20 -0.39
C THR A 109 7.83 14.09 -0.64
N THR A 110 8.37 12.88 -0.84
CA THR A 110 9.81 12.62 -1.01
C THR A 110 10.29 12.64 -2.45
N GLY A 111 9.38 12.74 -3.41
CA GLY A 111 9.66 12.75 -4.84
C GLY A 111 8.42 12.33 -5.63
N GLY A 112 8.18 12.96 -6.78
CA GLY A 112 7.05 12.61 -7.65
C GLY A 112 7.41 11.59 -8.72
N PRO A 113 6.44 11.12 -9.53
CA PRO A 113 6.69 10.34 -10.74
C PRO A 113 7.59 11.03 -11.79
N ALA A 114 8.03 12.26 -11.54
CA ALA A 114 8.98 12.99 -12.36
C ALA A 114 10.46 12.62 -12.11
N GLU A 115 10.82 11.98 -10.99
CA GLU A 115 12.22 11.51 -10.79
C GLU A 115 12.58 10.28 -11.65
N TYR A 116 11.60 9.71 -12.36
CA TYR A 116 11.76 8.55 -13.24
C TYR A 116 12.58 8.84 -14.51
N THR A 117 12.86 10.11 -14.81
CA THR A 117 13.53 10.55 -16.05
C THR A 117 15.01 10.85 -15.88
N LEU A 118 15.56 10.81 -14.66
CA LEU A 118 16.99 11.00 -14.48
C LEU A 118 17.73 9.69 -14.81
N PRO A 119 18.71 9.72 -15.74
CA PRO A 119 19.58 8.57 -15.97
C PRO A 119 20.24 8.19 -14.64
N ALA A 120 20.44 6.88 -14.43
CA ALA A 120 21.23 6.41 -13.29
C ALA A 120 22.61 7.10 -13.37
N LEU A 121 22.98 7.80 -12.31
CA LEU A 121 24.37 8.26 -12.12
C LEU A 121 25.27 7.04 -11.92
#